data_AF-A0A9N9BX88-F1
#
_entry.id   AF-A0A9N9BX88-F1
#
_cell.length_a   1.000
_cell.length_b   1.000
_cell.length_c   1.000
_cell.angle_alpha   90.00
_cell.angle_beta   90.00
_cell.angle_gamma   90.00
#
_symmetry.space_group_name_H-M   'P 1'
#
loop_
_entity.id
_entity.type
_entity.pdbx_description
1 polymer ?
#
loop_
_entity_poly.entity_id
_entity_poly.type
_entity_poly.pdbx_seq_one_letter_code
_entity_poly.pdbx_strand_id
1 'polypeptide(L)'
;MFIIDELWILFSKAVNEGRNTQDIIKIIKHYLKNISNEPRMIIKLISNNDNFISDQILLAFLHLIEFEISEEDGEKAFKLFSVAAENNNIIAQYFLGECYYYGYGTTRNQELAINWYLKAGVAIGD
;
A
#
# COMPACT_ATOMS: atom_id res chain seq x y z
N MET A 1 7.11 15.39 10.07
CA MET A 1 6.66 16.08 8.85
C MET A 1 5.15 15.93 8.84
N PHE A 2 4.42 16.94 9.33
CA PHE A 2 3.08 16.79 9.93
C PHE A 2 2.06 15.99 9.08
N ILE A 3 2.00 16.23 7.77
CA ILE A 3 1.05 15.57 6.87
C ILE A 3 1.31 14.07 6.73
N ILE A 4 2.57 13.65 6.71
CA ILE A 4 2.94 12.24 6.49
C ILE A 4 2.67 11.43 7.75
N ASP A 5 2.92 12.03 8.91
CA ASP A 5 2.60 11.45 10.21
C ASP A 5 1.07 11.24 10.34
N GLU A 6 0.26 12.22 9.94
CA GLU A 6 -1.21 12.09 9.91
C GLU A 6 -1.71 11.04 8.91
N LEU A 7 -1.14 11.02 7.71
CA LEU A 7 -1.47 10.02 6.69
C LEU A 7 -1.17 8.60 7.17
N TRP A 8 0.00 8.41 7.81
CA TRP A 8 0.37 7.12 8.39
C TRP A 8 -0.62 6.69 9.48
N ILE A 9 -1.00 7.60 10.38
CA ILE A 9 -1.98 7.32 11.44
C ILE A 9 -3.32 6.90 10.82
N LEU A 10 -3.79 7.64 9.81
CA LEU A 10 -5.06 7.34 9.15
C LEU A 10 -5.02 5.99 8.41
N PHE A 11 -3.96 5.75 7.66
CA PHE A 11 -3.73 4.50 6.92
C PHE A 11 -3.63 3.30 7.87
N SER A 12 -2.74 3.36 8.86
CA SER A 12 -2.52 2.27 9.81
C SER A 12 -3.78 1.97 10.63
N LYS A 13 -4.53 2.99 11.04
CA LYS A 13 -5.83 2.81 11.69
C LYS A 13 -6.82 2.05 10.80
N ALA A 14 -6.96 2.45 9.54
CA ALA A 14 -7.87 1.81 8.59
C ALA A 14 -7.49 0.34 8.34
N VAL A 15 -6.19 0.04 8.23
CA VAL A 15 -5.67 -1.34 8.13
C VAL A 15 -5.98 -2.14 9.39
N ASN A 16 -5.72 -1.59 10.58
CA ASN A 16 -5.98 -2.28 11.86
C ASN A 16 -7.46 -2.51 12.13
N GLU A 17 -8.35 -1.68 11.56
CA GLU A 17 -9.79 -1.88 11.57
C GLU A 17 -10.26 -2.99 10.61
N GLY A 18 -9.34 -3.61 9.86
CA GLY A 18 -9.65 -4.67 8.91
C GLY A 18 -10.39 -4.18 7.67
N ARG A 19 -10.27 -2.90 7.32
CA ARG A 19 -10.90 -2.35 6.11
C ARG A 19 -10.26 -2.96 4.86
N ASN A 20 -11.08 -3.25 3.86
CA ASN A 20 -10.56 -3.67 2.55
C ASN A 20 -9.80 -2.53 1.86
N THR A 21 -8.97 -2.89 0.88
CA THR A 21 -8.11 -1.98 0.12
C THR A 21 -8.87 -0.81 -0.51
N GLN A 22 -10.05 -1.06 -1.08
CA GLN A 22 -10.85 -0.03 -1.74
C GLN A 22 -11.37 1.03 -0.77
N ASP A 23 -11.76 0.63 0.43
CA ASP A 23 -12.21 1.57 1.46
C ASP A 23 -11.05 2.39 2.03
N ILE A 24 -9.87 1.78 2.20
CA ILE A 24 -8.66 2.52 2.58
C ILE A 24 -8.29 3.55 1.51
N ILE A 25 -8.32 3.16 0.23
CA ILE A 25 -8.06 4.09 -0.91
C ILE A 25 -9.01 5.28 -0.85
N LYS A 26 -10.33 5.05 -0.66
CA LYS A 26 -11.32 6.13 -0.56
C LYS A 26 -11.02 7.09 0.60
N ILE A 27 -10.70 6.55 1.78
CA ILE A 27 -10.38 7.35 2.97
C ILE A 27 -9.17 8.25 2.71
N ILE A 28 -8.10 7.67 2.17
CA ILE A 28 -6.86 8.40 1.91
C ILE A 28 -7.04 9.42 0.78
N LYS A 29 -7.68 9.06 -0.34
CA LYS A 29 -8.02 10.00 -1.42
C LYS A 29 -8.87 11.17 -0.90
N HIS A 30 -9.85 10.91 -0.03
CA HIS A 30 -10.69 11.95 0.57
C HIS A 30 -9.88 12.90 1.47
N TYR A 31 -9.04 12.37 2.36
CA TYR A 31 -8.19 13.19 3.22
C TYR A 31 -7.24 14.07 2.41
N LEU A 32 -6.55 13.49 1.41
CA LEU A 32 -5.63 14.17 0.50
C LEU A 32 -6.30 15.35 -0.24
N LYS A 33 -7.51 15.12 -0.76
CA LYS A 33 -8.32 16.16 -1.40
C LYS A 33 -8.64 17.32 -0.44
N ASN A 34 -8.99 17.02 0.82
CA ASN A 34 -9.33 18.05 1.81
C ASN A 34 -8.14 18.95 2.16
N ILE A 35 -6.93 18.40 2.15
CA ILE A 35 -5.70 19.17 2.39
C ILE A 35 -5.06 19.72 1.11
N SER A 36 -5.76 19.61 -0.04
CA SER A 36 -5.30 20.06 -1.36
C SER A 36 -3.96 19.46 -1.82
N ASN A 37 -3.63 18.25 -1.37
CA ASN A 37 -2.44 17.53 -1.82
C ASN A 37 -2.86 16.32 -2.63
N GLU A 38 -2.24 16.13 -3.79
CA GLU A 38 -2.40 14.91 -4.59
C GLU A 38 -1.42 13.83 -4.11
N PRO A 39 -1.73 12.52 -4.24
CA PRO A 39 -0.84 11.46 -3.81
C PRO A 39 0.55 11.59 -4.43
N ARG A 40 0.63 11.99 -5.71
CA ARG A 40 1.90 12.29 -6.41
C ARG A 40 2.77 13.36 -5.74
N MET A 41 2.18 14.41 -5.15
CA MET A 41 2.95 15.41 -4.42
C MET A 41 3.55 14.81 -3.14
N ILE A 42 2.77 13.99 -2.44
CA ILE A 42 3.21 13.33 -1.21
C ILE A 42 4.29 12.27 -1.51
N ILE A 43 4.15 11.50 -2.58
CA ILE A 43 5.19 10.55 -3.06
C ILE A 43 6.53 11.27 -3.19
N LYS A 44 6.55 12.43 -3.87
CA LYS A 44 7.78 13.22 -4.04
C LYS A 44 8.36 13.70 -2.70
N LEU A 45 7.51 14.04 -1.72
CA LEU A 45 7.97 14.44 -0.39
C LEU A 45 8.58 13.27 0.38
N ILE A 46 7.96 12.08 0.34
CA ILE A 46 8.47 10.88 1.03
C ILE A 46 9.81 10.46 0.41
N SER A 47 9.90 10.37 -0.92
CA SER A 47 11.11 9.89 -1.61
C SER A 47 12.35 10.76 -1.39
N ASN A 48 12.19 12.00 -0.91
CA ASN A 48 13.29 12.93 -0.65
C ASN A 48 13.78 12.92 0.82
N ASN A 49 13.16 12.15 1.71
CA ASN A 49 13.55 12.07 3.12
C ASN A 49 14.30 10.79 3.46
N ASP A 50 14.97 10.77 4.62
CA ASP A 50 15.63 9.56 5.14
C ASP A 50 14.59 8.47 5.43
N ASN A 51 14.70 7.34 4.71
CA ASN A 51 13.65 6.33 4.56
C ASN A 51 13.47 5.41 5.78
N PHE A 52 12.38 5.57 6.54
CA PHE A 52 11.92 4.56 7.52
C PHE A 52 11.09 3.44 6.84
N ILE A 53 11.03 2.25 7.44
CA ILE A 53 10.26 1.10 6.91
C ILE A 53 8.74 1.42 6.84
N SER A 54 8.20 2.19 7.79
CA SER A 54 6.82 2.68 7.74
C SER A 54 6.56 3.55 6.50
N ASP A 55 7.53 4.36 6.13
CA ASP A 55 7.43 5.30 5.01
C ASP A 55 7.45 4.55 3.69
N GLN A 56 8.17 3.42 3.61
CA GLN A 56 8.19 2.55 2.43
C GLN A 56 6.82 1.90 2.16
N ILE A 57 6.09 1.50 3.21
CA ILE A 57 4.75 0.92 3.06
C ILE A 57 3.75 1.99 2.64
N LEU A 58 3.80 3.16 3.26
CA LEU A 58 2.94 4.27 2.88
C LEU A 58 3.24 4.72 1.44
N LEU A 59 4.52 4.82 1.06
CA LEU A 59 4.95 5.13 -0.29
C LEU A 59 4.45 4.09 -1.30
N ALA A 60 4.58 2.80 -0.99
CA ALA A 60 4.05 1.71 -1.82
C ALA A 60 2.54 1.85 -2.03
N PHE A 61 1.80 2.16 -0.96
CA PHE A 61 0.36 2.35 -1.03
C PHE A 61 -0.04 3.58 -1.83
N LEU A 62 0.71 4.69 -1.74
CA LEU A 62 0.46 5.87 -2.57
C LEU A 62 0.73 5.59 -4.05
N HIS A 63 1.77 4.82 -4.38
CA HIS A 63 1.99 4.33 -5.74
C HIS A 63 0.85 3.41 -6.21
N LEU A 64 0.31 2.55 -5.35
CA LEU A 64 -0.86 1.74 -5.66
C LEU A 64 -2.10 2.60 -5.97
N ILE A 65 -2.31 3.70 -5.25
CA ILE A 65 -3.39 4.65 -5.51
C ILE A 65 -3.26 5.28 -6.92
N GLU A 66 -2.04 5.57 -7.35
CA GLU A 66 -1.72 6.20 -8.64
C GLU A 66 -1.67 5.18 -9.80
N PHE A 67 -1.70 3.87 -9.52
CA PHE A 67 -1.65 2.82 -10.53
C PHE A 67 -2.76 2.90 -11.58
N GLU A 68 -3.91 3.50 -11.24
CA GLU A 68 -4.97 3.78 -12.21
C GLU A 68 -4.52 4.75 -13.34
N ILE A 69 -3.36 5.41 -13.17
CA ILE A 69 -2.83 6.46 -14.04
C ILE A 69 -1.53 6.02 -14.75
N SER A 70 -0.76 5.09 -14.17
CA SER A 70 0.53 4.64 -14.72
C SER A 70 0.90 3.22 -14.30
N GLU A 71 1.23 2.37 -15.28
CA GLU A 71 1.74 1.01 -15.02
C GLU A 71 3.04 1.03 -14.18
N GLU A 72 3.88 2.06 -14.36
CA GLU A 72 5.13 2.25 -13.63
C GLU A 72 4.91 2.39 -12.12
N ASP A 73 3.83 3.06 -11.70
CA ASP A 73 3.51 3.21 -10.28
C ASP A 73 3.05 1.87 -9.67
N GLY A 74 2.39 1.02 -10.46
CA GLY A 74 2.08 -0.35 -10.06
C GLY A 74 3.34 -1.16 -9.78
N GLU A 75 4.31 -1.13 -10.69
CA GLU A 75 5.59 -1.85 -10.53
C GLU A 75 6.36 -1.36 -9.29
N LYS A 76 6.36 -0.05 -9.03
CA LYS A 76 6.97 0.52 -7.81
C LYS A 76 6.28 0.05 -6.55
N ALA A 77 4.94 0.08 -6.52
CA ALA A 77 4.16 -0.42 -5.39
C ALA A 77 4.48 -1.89 -5.13
N PHE A 78 4.45 -2.73 -6.18
CA PHE A 78 4.78 -4.15 -6.09
C PHE A 78 6.19 -4.39 -5.53
N LYS A 79 7.19 -3.68 -6.03
CA LYS A 79 8.58 -3.81 -5.57
C LYS A 79 8.74 -3.43 -4.10
N LEU A 80 8.16 -2.30 -3.69
CA LEU A 80 8.24 -1.83 -2.31
C LEU A 80 7.51 -2.79 -1.35
N PHE A 81 6.31 -3.27 -1.71
CA PHE A 81 5.62 -4.28 -0.92
C PHE A 81 6.40 -5.59 -0.85
N SER A 82 7.05 -6.02 -1.93
CA SER A 82 7.88 -7.24 -1.94
C SER A 82 9.02 -7.15 -0.93
N VAL A 83 9.79 -6.07 -0.97
CA VAL A 83 10.92 -5.85 -0.04
C VAL A 83 10.43 -5.80 1.41
N ALA A 84 9.34 -5.10 1.70
CA ALA A 84 8.81 -5.01 3.06
C ALA A 84 8.20 -6.35 3.53
N ALA A 85 7.56 -7.10 2.65
CA ALA A 85 6.95 -8.40 2.94
C ALA A 85 8.01 -9.47 3.27
N GLU A 86 9.15 -9.45 2.58
CA GLU A 86 10.32 -10.30 2.86
C GLU A 86 10.93 -10.01 4.24
N ASN A 87 10.78 -8.78 4.74
CA ASN A 87 11.16 -8.38 6.09
C ASN A 87 10.06 -8.67 7.14
N ASN A 88 9.16 -9.62 6.85
CA ASN A 88 8.06 -10.05 7.71
C ASN A 88 7.06 -8.94 8.10
N ASN A 89 6.96 -7.88 7.28
CA ASN A 89 5.93 -6.87 7.53
C ASN A 89 4.55 -7.38 7.09
N ILE A 90 3.65 -7.56 8.06
CA ILE A 90 2.31 -8.13 7.86
C ILE A 90 1.47 -7.28 6.89
N ILE A 91 1.54 -5.94 7.00
CA ILE A 91 0.80 -5.03 6.12
C ILE A 91 1.29 -5.20 4.67
N ALA A 92 2.61 -5.27 4.46
CA ALA A 92 3.19 -5.47 3.15
C ALA A 92 2.88 -6.85 2.57
N GLN A 93 2.85 -7.90 3.39
CA GLN A 93 2.46 -9.25 2.96
C GLN A 93 1.01 -9.27 2.46
N TYR A 94 0.10 -8.61 3.17
CA TYR A 94 -1.29 -8.46 2.74
C TYR A 94 -1.39 -7.75 1.37
N PHE A 95 -0.75 -6.58 1.23
CA PHE A 95 -0.81 -5.82 -0.02
C PHE A 95 -0.06 -6.49 -1.18
N LEU A 96 0.97 -7.28 -0.91
CA LEU A 96 1.60 -8.12 -1.92
C LEU A 96 0.65 -9.21 -2.41
N GLY A 97 -0.18 -9.76 -1.52
CA GLY A 97 -1.30 -10.63 -1.88
C GLY A 97 -2.28 -9.94 -2.82
N GLU A 98 -2.67 -8.70 -2.50
CA GLU A 98 -3.55 -7.87 -3.37
C GLU A 98 -2.92 -7.63 -4.75
N CYS A 99 -1.62 -7.34 -4.81
CA CYS A 99 -0.90 -7.17 -6.08
C CYS A 99 -1.00 -8.42 -6.96
N TYR A 100 -0.78 -9.61 -6.40
CA TYR A 100 -0.92 -10.86 -7.14
C TYR A 100 -2.38 -11.20 -7.47
N TYR A 101 -3.34 -10.84 -6.61
CA TYR A 101 -4.75 -11.12 -6.84
C TYR A 101 -5.31 -10.29 -8.00
N TYR A 102 -5.07 -8.98 -7.97
CA TYR A 102 -5.61 -8.04 -8.96
C TYR A 102 -4.68 -7.74 -10.13
N GLY A 103 -3.40 -8.11 -10.04
CA GLY A 103 -2.40 -7.84 -11.07
C GLY A 103 -1.83 -6.43 -10.99
N TYR A 104 -1.66 -5.88 -9.80
CA TYR A 104 -1.11 -4.54 -9.61
C TYR A 104 0.41 -4.58 -9.71
N GLY A 105 0.96 -4.02 -10.80
CA GLY A 105 2.41 -3.99 -11.05
C GLY A 105 3.04 -5.35 -11.32
N THR A 106 2.23 -6.39 -11.49
CA THR A 106 2.66 -7.76 -11.71
C THR A 106 1.57 -8.55 -12.43
N THR A 107 1.89 -9.77 -12.88
CA THR A 107 0.89 -10.66 -13.46
C THR A 107 0.03 -11.28 -12.36
N ARG A 108 -1.28 -11.41 -12.61
CA ARG A 108 -2.20 -12.08 -11.69
C ARG A 108 -1.74 -13.51 -11.40
N ASN A 109 -1.70 -13.87 -10.12
CA ASN A 109 -1.40 -15.21 -9.66
C ASN A 109 -2.12 -15.50 -8.34
N GLN A 110 -3.23 -16.23 -8.41
CA GLN A 110 -4.07 -16.52 -7.24
C GLN A 110 -3.36 -17.38 -6.18
N GLU A 111 -2.52 -18.32 -6.60
CA GLU A 111 -1.78 -19.19 -5.67
C GLU A 111 -0.77 -18.39 -4.85
N LEU A 112 -0.03 -17.49 -5.51
CA LEU A 112 0.87 -16.57 -4.80
C LEU A 112 0.11 -15.59 -3.92
N ALA A 113 -1.03 -15.08 -4.37
CA ALA A 113 -1.88 -14.21 -3.55
C ALA A 113 -2.30 -14.90 -2.25
N ILE A 114 -2.85 -16.12 -2.35
CA ILE A 114 -3.24 -16.97 -1.22
C ILE A 114 -2.05 -17.19 -0.26
N ASN A 115 -0.88 -17.55 -0.80
CA ASN A 115 0.31 -17.77 0.02
C ASN A 115 0.70 -16.51 0.82
N TRP A 116 0.66 -15.34 0.20
CA TRP A 116 0.96 -14.08 0.89
C TRP A 116 -0.10 -13.66 1.90
N TYR A 117 -1.38 -13.89 1.62
CA TYR A 117 -2.45 -13.68 2.59
C TYR A 117 -2.31 -14.60 3.81
N LEU A 118 -1.97 -15.88 3.61
CA LEU A 118 -1.72 -16.81 4.72
C LEU A 118 -0.55 -16.35 5.59
N LYS A 119 0.54 -15.86 4.97
CA LYS A 119 1.68 -15.27 5.71
C LYS A 119 1.28 -14.04 6.53
N ALA A 120 0.37 -13.23 6.00
CA ALA A 120 -0.20 -12.08 6.72
C ALA A 120 -1.18 -12.48 7.84
N GLY A 121 -1.44 -13.77 8.05
CA GLY A 121 -2.37 -14.26 9.06
C GLY A 121 -3.84 -14.10 8.69
N VAL A 122 -4.16 -13.88 7.40
CA VAL A 122 -5.53 -13.83 6.91
C VAL A 122 -6.08 -15.25 6.82
N ALA A 123 -7.17 -15.52 7.53
CA ALA A 123 -7.91 -16.75 7.37
C ALA A 123 -8.66 -16.73 6.03
N ILE A 124 -8.28 -17.62 5.12
CA ILE A 124 -8.96 -17.80 3.85
C ILE A 124 -10.00 -18.89 4.10
N GLY A 125 -11.28 -18.51 4.13
CA GLY A 125 -12.37 -19.46 4.36
C GLY A 125 -12.53 -20.40 3.15
N ASP A 126 -12.66 -21.70 3.45
CA ASP A 126 -12.97 -22.78 2.50
C ASP A 126 -14.37 -22.67 1.87
#